data_AF-F0QYG5-F1
#
_entry.id   AF-F0QYG5-F1
#
_cell.length_a   1.000
_cell.length_b   1.000
_cell.length_c   1.000
_cell.angle_alpha   90.00
_cell.angle_beta   90.00
_cell.angle_gamma   90.00
#
_symmetry.space_group_name_H-M   'P 1'
#
loop_
_entity.id
_entity.type
_entity.pdbx_description
1 polymer ?
#
loop_
_entity_poly.entity_id
_entity_poly.type
_entity_poly.pdbx_seq_one_letter_code
_entity_poly.pdbx_strand_id
1 'polypeptide(L)'
;MSGRVLAHGVKAVFPANFETVIDVVRSYDSASSIYFTVLNTRPRVAVAFGQKFFFRINHYLSCMVLVIERGSETEVRIVTHSGLPLSAFSDYGASADYALDVLNHLSKSLGASPKDVVEIDYMDVTKSQRLG
;
A
#
# COMPACT_ATOMS: atom_id res chain seq x y z
N MET A 1 -3.16 -28.00 6.10
CA MET A 1 -3.10 -26.90 5.10
C MET A 1 -2.39 -25.74 5.78
N SER A 2 -1.22 -25.30 5.32
CA SER A 2 -0.57 -24.15 5.94
C SER A 2 -1.39 -22.89 5.62
N GLY A 3 -1.86 -22.20 6.66
CA GLY A 3 -2.49 -20.90 6.52
C GLY A 3 -1.45 -19.95 5.94
N ARG A 4 -1.62 -19.54 4.68
CA ARG A 4 -0.81 -18.46 4.13
C ARG A 4 -1.32 -17.17 4.72
N VAL A 5 -0.40 -16.37 5.23
CA VAL A 5 -0.69 -15.00 5.68
C VAL A 5 -1.06 -14.18 4.44
N LEU A 6 -2.25 -13.58 4.44
CA LEU A 6 -2.81 -12.93 3.25
C LEU A 6 -2.48 -11.44 3.31
N ALA A 7 -1.24 -11.14 2.92
CA ALA A 7 -0.78 -9.78 2.68
C ALA A 7 -0.64 -9.54 1.16
N HIS A 8 -0.83 -8.31 0.70
CA HIS A 8 -0.53 -7.93 -0.68
C HIS A 8 0.41 -6.75 -0.70
N GLY A 9 1.43 -6.82 -1.54
CA GLY A 9 2.40 -5.75 -1.73
C GLY A 9 2.29 -5.15 -3.12
N VAL A 10 2.29 -3.83 -3.22
CA VAL A 10 2.43 -3.10 -4.47
C VAL A 10 3.62 -2.15 -4.34
N LYS A 11 4.53 -2.15 -5.31
CA LYS A 11 5.54 -1.11 -5.51
C LYS A 11 5.22 -0.40 -6.81
N ALA A 12 5.27 0.93 -6.79
CA ALA A 12 4.97 1.76 -7.93
C ALA A 12 5.79 3.05 -7.88
N VAL A 13 6.04 3.67 -9.03
CA VAL A 13 6.75 4.95 -9.14
C VAL A 13 5.83 5.98 -9.76
N PHE A 14 5.55 7.05 -9.03
CA PHE A 14 4.77 8.16 -9.55
C PHE A 14 5.68 9.25 -10.13
N PRO A 15 5.34 9.80 -11.31
CA PRO A 15 6.02 10.96 -11.88
C PRO A 15 5.58 12.26 -11.18
N ALA A 16 5.70 12.29 -9.85
CA ALA A 16 5.37 13.40 -8.98
C ALA A 16 6.44 13.52 -7.88
N ASN A 17 6.67 14.74 -7.38
CA ASN A 17 7.60 14.95 -6.28
C ASN A 17 7.04 14.42 -4.96
N PHE A 18 7.93 14.27 -3.97
CA PHE A 18 7.63 13.65 -2.69
C PHE A 18 6.49 14.37 -1.96
N GLU A 19 6.51 15.70 -1.95
CA GLU A 19 5.54 16.58 -1.30
C GLU A 19 4.12 16.37 -1.84
N THR A 20 3.97 16.35 -3.16
CA THR A 20 2.66 16.12 -3.80
C THR A 20 2.11 14.75 -3.44
N VAL A 21 2.95 13.71 -3.41
CA VAL A 21 2.50 12.35 -3.07
C VAL A 21 2.10 12.24 -1.60
N ILE A 22 2.87 12.81 -0.67
CA ILE A 22 2.51 12.75 0.76
C ILE A 22 1.24 13.54 1.09
N ASP A 23 0.97 14.64 0.38
CA ASP A 23 -0.25 15.42 0.58
C ASP A 23 -1.49 14.62 0.16
N VAL A 24 -1.41 13.91 -0.97
CA VAL A 24 -2.47 12.98 -1.40
C VAL A 24 -2.66 11.86 -0.38
N VAL A 25 -1.57 11.21 0.07
CA VAL A 25 -1.64 10.14 1.07
C VAL A 25 -2.28 10.63 2.37
N ARG A 26 -1.95 11.84 2.82
CA ARG A 26 -2.52 12.45 4.03
C ARG A 26 -4.03 12.74 3.90
N SER A 27 -4.48 13.03 2.68
CA SER A 27 -5.88 13.34 2.37
C SER A 27 -6.76 12.10 2.13
N TYR A 28 -6.21 10.88 2.20
CA TYR A 28 -6.96 9.66 1.92
C TYR A 28 -8.02 9.38 3.00
N ASP A 29 -9.29 9.65 2.69
CA ASP A 29 -10.43 9.56 3.61
C ASP A 29 -10.96 8.13 3.82
N SER A 30 -10.63 7.22 2.91
CA SER A 30 -11.19 5.87 2.87
C SER A 30 -10.54 4.91 3.87
N ALA A 31 -9.48 5.33 4.57
CA ALA A 31 -8.89 4.62 5.68
C ALA A 31 -9.28 5.26 7.03
N SER A 32 -9.89 4.48 7.91
CA SER A 32 -10.08 4.84 9.32
C SER A 32 -8.71 4.91 10.03
N SER A 33 -8.42 6.09 10.60
CA SER A 33 -7.24 6.43 11.41
C SER A 33 -5.88 6.22 10.73
N ILE A 34 -5.38 7.26 10.08
CA ILE A 34 -4.04 7.27 9.47
C ILE A 34 -3.03 7.78 10.52
N TYR A 35 -2.23 6.87 11.09
CA TYR A 35 -0.93 7.29 11.61
C TYR A 35 -0.10 7.77 10.40
N PHE A 36 0.38 9.01 10.44
CA PHE A 36 1.24 9.57 9.40
C PHE A 36 2.48 10.18 10.04
N THR A 37 3.66 9.86 9.49
CA THR A 37 4.91 10.49 9.90
C THR A 37 5.87 10.61 8.73
N VAL A 38 6.76 11.61 8.78
CA VAL A 38 7.89 11.75 7.87
C VAL A 38 9.17 11.48 8.67
N LEU A 39 9.94 10.49 8.24
CA LEU A 39 11.20 10.12 8.85
C LEU A 39 12.30 11.09 8.43
N ASN A 40 13.15 11.47 9.39
CA ASN A 40 14.29 12.35 9.12
C ASN A 40 15.47 11.56 8.51
N THR A 41 15.31 11.10 7.27
CA THR A 41 16.29 10.28 6.53
C THR A 41 16.61 10.88 5.16
N ARG A 42 17.67 10.38 4.52
CA ARG A 42 17.97 10.62 3.11
C ARG A 42 18.16 9.28 2.38
N PRO A 43 17.36 8.96 1.35
CA PRO A 43 16.21 9.73 0.83
C PRO A 43 15.12 9.94 1.90
N ARG A 44 14.27 10.97 1.71
CA ARG A 44 13.15 11.22 2.61
C ARG A 44 12.14 10.08 2.50
N VAL A 45 11.59 9.67 3.64
CA VAL A 45 10.61 8.60 3.72
C VAL A 45 9.41 9.07 4.53
N ALA A 46 8.20 8.91 4.02
CA ALA A 46 6.98 9.04 4.81
C ALA A 46 6.34 7.66 5.00
N VAL A 47 5.71 7.49 6.15
CA VAL A 47 4.97 6.29 6.50
C VAL A 47 3.55 6.70 6.84
N ALA A 48 2.59 6.10 6.15
CA ALA A 48 1.19 6.14 6.51
C ALA A 48 0.73 4.73 6.89
N PHE A 49 -0.06 4.62 7.94
CA PHE A 49 -0.65 3.35 8.38
C PHE A 49 -2.09 3.58 8.79
N GLY A 50 -3.01 2.83 8.21
CA GLY A 50 -4.43 2.91 8.53
C GLY A 50 -5.16 1.61 8.27
N GLN A 51 -6.47 1.63 8.46
CA GLN A 51 -7.32 0.45 8.28
C GLN A 51 -8.58 0.77 7.49
N LYS A 52 -9.13 -0.20 6.77
CA LYS A 52 -10.43 -0.09 6.10
C LYS A 52 -11.24 -1.35 6.33
N PHE A 53 -12.54 -1.21 6.57
CA PHE A 53 -13.45 -2.33 6.72
C PHE A 53 -13.83 -2.94 5.37
N PHE A 54 -13.77 -4.25 5.25
CA PHE A 54 -14.18 -5.00 4.07
C PHE A 54 -15.36 -5.92 4.39
N PHE A 55 -16.54 -5.55 3.90
CA PHE A 55 -17.79 -6.29 4.15
C PHE A 55 -17.72 -7.77 3.76
N ARG A 56 -17.06 -8.09 2.63
CA ARG A 56 -16.97 -9.47 2.11
C ARG A 56 -16.25 -10.44 3.05
N ILE A 57 -15.36 -9.94 3.90
CA ILE A 57 -14.68 -10.75 4.92
C ILE A 57 -15.08 -10.36 6.35
N ASN A 58 -16.04 -9.43 6.49
CA ASN A 58 -16.52 -8.89 7.75
C ASN A 58 -15.37 -8.49 8.71
N HIS A 59 -14.32 -7.85 8.16
CA HIS A 59 -13.09 -7.56 8.92
C HIS A 59 -12.39 -6.28 8.44
N TYR A 60 -11.58 -5.69 9.32
CA TYR A 60 -10.71 -4.57 8.98
C TYR A 60 -9.38 -5.09 8.43
N LEU A 61 -8.95 -4.53 7.30
CA LEU A 61 -7.62 -4.75 6.77
C LEU A 61 -6.74 -3.57 7.14
N SER A 62 -5.51 -3.87 7.52
CA SER A 62 -4.47 -2.86 7.70
C SER A 62 -3.81 -2.54 6.37
N CYS A 63 -3.40 -1.30 6.18
CA CYS A 63 -2.63 -0.83 5.04
C CYS A 63 -1.49 0.06 5.52
N MET A 64 -0.28 -0.27 5.12
CA MET A 64 0.91 0.56 5.25
C MET A 64 1.25 1.12 3.87
N VAL A 65 1.49 2.43 3.80
CA VAL A 65 2.02 3.11 2.62
C VAL A 65 3.36 3.72 3.01
N LEU A 66 4.42 3.28 2.33
CA LEU A 66 5.73 3.92 2.37
C LEU A 66 5.83 4.82 1.14
N VAL A 67 6.18 6.08 1.35
CA VAL A 67 6.50 7.03 0.29
C VAL A 67 7.97 7.33 0.39
N ILE A 68 8.72 7.14 -0.69
CA ILE A 68 10.18 7.24 -0.72
C ILE A 68 10.57 8.21 -1.83
N GLU A 69 11.29 9.25 -1.46
CA GLU A 69 11.81 10.24 -2.40
C GLU A 69 12.77 9.61 -3.41
N ARG A 70 12.59 9.92 -4.71
CA ARG A 70 13.42 9.41 -5.80
C ARG A 70 13.67 10.50 -6.86
N GLY A 71 14.45 11.52 -6.49
CA GLY A 71 14.78 12.62 -7.40
C GLY A 71 13.53 13.45 -7.73
N SER A 72 13.16 13.53 -9.01
CA SER A 72 11.92 14.19 -9.46
C SER A 72 10.67 13.29 -9.42
N GLU A 73 10.86 12.01 -9.14
CA GLU A 73 9.80 11.00 -9.02
C GLU A 73 9.70 10.54 -7.56
N THR A 74 8.65 9.78 -7.26
CA THR A 74 8.42 9.25 -5.92
C THR A 74 8.03 7.79 -6.01
N GLU A 75 8.74 6.95 -5.26
CA GLU A 75 8.38 5.56 -5.10
C GLU A 75 7.36 5.41 -3.99
N VAL A 76 6.34 4.59 -4.23
CA VAL A 76 5.32 4.24 -3.26
C VAL A 76 5.29 2.73 -3.10
N ARG A 77 5.32 2.26 -1.85
CA ARG A 77 5.13 0.85 -1.50
C ARG A 77 3.88 0.73 -0.65
N ILE A 78 2.93 -0.06 -1.08
CA ILE A 78 1.65 -0.29 -0.41
C ILE A 78 1.66 -1.73 0.07
N VAL A 79 1.44 -1.96 1.36
CA VAL A 79 1.34 -3.29 1.93
C VAL A 79 0.05 -3.38 2.71
N THR A 80 -0.82 -4.28 2.29
CA THR A 80 -2.08 -4.56 2.96
C THR A 80 -2.02 -5.91 3.65
N HIS A 81 -2.72 -6.05 4.76
CA HIS A 81 -2.72 -7.26 5.55
C HIS A 81 -3.98 -7.40 6.39
N SER A 82 -4.56 -8.60 6.43
CA SER A 82 -5.79 -8.87 7.17
C SER A 82 -5.57 -9.14 8.66
N GLY A 83 -4.36 -9.46 9.12
CA GLY A 83 -4.11 -9.77 10.55
C GLY A 83 -4.63 -11.13 11.01
N LEU A 84 -5.42 -11.81 10.18
CA LEU A 84 -6.09 -13.06 10.49
C LEU A 84 -5.41 -14.25 9.80
N PRO A 85 -5.42 -15.44 10.41
CA PRO A 85 -5.05 -16.69 9.75
C PRO A 85 -6.18 -17.14 8.82
N LEU A 86 -6.44 -16.37 7.76
CA LEU A 86 -7.42 -16.68 6.73
C LEU A 86 -6.81 -17.62 5.69
N SER A 87 -7.65 -18.46 5.07
CA SER A 87 -7.31 -19.16 3.84
C SER A 87 -7.46 -18.22 2.63
N ALA A 88 -6.73 -18.46 1.54
CA ALA A 88 -6.89 -17.66 0.31
C ALA A 88 -8.35 -17.60 -0.18
N PHE A 89 -9.12 -18.67 0.05
CA PHE A 89 -10.56 -18.73 -0.26
C PHE A 89 -11.43 -17.82 0.62
N SER A 90 -11.00 -17.52 1.85
CA SER A 90 -11.77 -16.72 2.80
C SER A 90 -11.40 -15.23 2.79
N ASP A 91 -10.27 -14.85 2.18
CA ASP A 91 -9.93 -13.44 1.94
C ASP A 91 -10.66 -12.87 0.72
N TYR A 92 -11.01 -13.73 -0.24
CA TYR A 92 -11.71 -13.35 -1.47
C TYR A 92 -11.02 -12.19 -2.23
N GLY A 93 -9.70 -12.03 -2.09
CA GLY A 93 -8.92 -10.95 -2.71
C GLY A 93 -8.99 -9.60 -1.98
N ALA A 94 -9.42 -9.57 -0.71
CA ALA A 94 -9.51 -8.36 0.09
C ALA A 94 -8.21 -7.58 0.19
N SER A 95 -7.10 -8.27 0.47
CA SER A 95 -5.80 -7.60 0.59
C SER A 95 -5.37 -6.97 -0.74
N ALA A 96 -5.47 -7.71 -1.85
CA ALA A 96 -5.09 -7.20 -3.16
C ALA A 96 -5.95 -5.99 -3.58
N ASP A 97 -7.27 -6.10 -3.47
CA ASP A 97 -8.17 -5.01 -3.83
C ASP A 97 -7.93 -3.77 -2.99
N TYR A 98 -7.59 -3.91 -1.70
CA TYR A 98 -7.28 -2.74 -0.88
C TYR A 98 -6.01 -2.02 -1.36
N ALA A 99 -4.97 -2.77 -1.69
CA ALA A 99 -3.72 -2.18 -2.16
C ALA A 99 -3.91 -1.47 -3.50
N LEU A 100 -4.67 -2.09 -4.41
CA LEU A 100 -5.04 -1.52 -5.70
C LEU A 100 -5.97 -0.30 -5.55
N ASP A 101 -6.90 -0.30 -4.59
CA ASP A 101 -7.74 0.86 -4.29
C ASP A 101 -6.90 2.07 -3.86
N VAL A 102 -5.89 1.86 -3.00
CA VAL A 102 -4.94 2.91 -2.61
C VAL A 102 -4.11 3.40 -3.80
N LEU A 103 -3.58 2.48 -4.63
CA LEU A 103 -2.82 2.85 -5.83
C LEU A 103 -3.68 3.67 -6.82
N ASN A 104 -4.93 3.25 -7.02
CA ASN A 104 -5.88 3.91 -7.90
C ASN A 104 -6.28 5.28 -7.38
N HIS A 105 -6.47 5.42 -6.06
CA HIS A 105 -6.70 6.72 -5.44
C HIS A 105 -5.51 7.67 -5.68
N LEU A 106 -4.28 7.21 -5.44
CA LEU A 106 -3.07 8.00 -5.71
C LEU A 106 -3.02 8.43 -7.18
N SER A 107 -3.24 7.50 -8.10
CA SER A 107 -3.21 7.78 -9.54
C SER A 107 -4.24 8.83 -9.96
N LYS A 108 -5.47 8.72 -9.44
CA LYS A 108 -6.55 9.67 -9.72
C LYS A 108 -6.27 11.05 -9.14
N SER A 109 -5.86 11.11 -7.87
CA SER A 109 -5.60 12.37 -7.17
C SER A 109 -4.37 13.10 -7.72
N LEU A 110 -3.37 12.37 -8.20
CA LEU A 110 -2.17 12.93 -8.84
C LEU A 110 -2.38 13.27 -10.32
N GLY A 111 -3.46 12.77 -10.95
CA GLY A 111 -3.68 12.91 -12.39
C GLY A 111 -2.60 12.22 -13.24
N ALA A 112 -1.95 11.19 -12.69
CA ALA A 112 -0.79 10.54 -13.31
C ALA A 112 -0.82 9.03 -13.12
N SER A 113 -0.44 8.29 -14.15
CA SER A 113 -0.29 6.84 -14.07
C SER A 113 1.06 6.47 -13.44
N PRO A 114 1.09 5.49 -12.52
CA PRO A 114 2.33 4.96 -11.98
C PRO A 114 3.10 4.17 -13.04
N LYS A 115 4.42 4.17 -12.90
CA LYS A 115 5.39 3.37 -13.65
C LYS A 115 5.95 2.26 -12.76
N ASP A 116 6.67 1.32 -13.37
CA ASP A 116 7.40 0.25 -12.69
C ASP A 116 6.54 -0.50 -11.63
N VAL A 117 5.27 -0.75 -11.97
CA VAL A 117 4.33 -1.37 -11.05
C VAL A 117 4.71 -2.84 -10.86
N VAL A 118 4.95 -3.22 -9.61
CA VAL A 118 5.28 -4.58 -9.17
C VAL A 118 4.29 -4.99 -8.09
N GLU A 119 3.62 -6.12 -8.31
CA GLU A 119 2.68 -6.69 -7.35
C GLU A 119 3.22 -8.00 -6.77
N ILE A 120 2.99 -8.20 -5.47
CA ILE A 120 3.40 -9.39 -4.74
C ILE A 120 2.22 -9.92 -3.93
N ASP A 121 1.64 -11.00 -4.44
CA ASP A 121 0.62 -11.74 -3.74
C ASP A 121 1.20 -12.47 -2.52
N TYR A 122 0.41 -12.47 -1.43
CA TYR A 122 0.67 -13.21 -0.20
C TYR A 122 1.99 -12.87 0.49
N MET A 123 2.61 -11.73 0.13
CA MET A 123 3.98 -11.37 0.51
C MET A 123 4.93 -12.56 0.42
N ASP A 124 4.81 -13.33 -0.66
CA ASP A 124 5.64 -14.52 -0.93
C ASP A 124 7.10 -14.15 -0.69
N VAL A 125 7.71 -14.76 0.34
CA VAL A 125 9.06 -14.40 0.79
C VAL A 125 10.08 -14.51 -0.35
N THR A 126 9.88 -15.45 -1.27
CA THR A 126 10.76 -15.63 -2.44
C THR A 126 10.69 -14.48 -3.44
N LYS A 127 9.57 -13.74 -3.44
CA LYS A 127 9.33 -12.58 -4.30
C LYS A 127 9.46 -11.27 -3.55
N SER A 128 9.29 -11.26 -2.23
CA SER A 128 9.24 -10.08 -1.36
C SER A 128 10.39 -9.11 -1.57
N GLN A 129 11.57 -9.61 -1.92
CA GLN A 129 12.75 -8.81 -2.27
C GLN A 129 12.52 -7.85 -3.45
N ARG A 130 11.52 -8.09 -4.30
CA ARG A 130 11.14 -7.20 -5.41
C ARG A 130 10.44 -5.92 -4.95
N LEU A 131 9.96 -5.86 -3.70
CA LEU A 131 9.54 -4.61 -3.05
C LEU A 131 10.74 -3.83 -2.52
N GLY A 132 11.93 -4.44 -2.44
CA GLY A 132 13.20 -3.84 -2.01
C GLY A 132 13.66 -2.70 -2.89
#